data_AF-X1M7A7-F1
#
_entry.id   AF-X1M7A7-F1
#
_cell.length_a   1.000
_cell.length_b   1.000
_cell.length_c   1.000
_cell.angle_alpha   90.00
_cell.angle_beta   90.00
_cell.angle_gamma   90.00
#
_symmetry.space_group_name_H-M   'P 1'
#
loop_
_entity.id
_entity.type
_entity.pdbx_description
1 polymer ?
#
loop_
_entity_poly.entity_id
_entity_poly.type
_entity_poly.pdbx_seq_one_letter_code
_entity_poly.pdbx_strand_id
1 'polypeptide(L)'
;MPFNDKAELDFHRPYIDKVKFYCEKCGDLMERVPEVIDCWFDAGSMPFAQYHYPFENKKLINQKKQFPADFISEGVDQTRGWFYTLLAIST
;
A
#
# COMPACT_ATOMS: atom_id res chain seq x y z
N MET A 1 3.00 -11.35 15.96
CA MET A 1 3.32 -10.83 14.61
C MET A 1 3.18 -11.96 13.60
N PRO A 2 2.81 -11.69 12.34
CA PRO A 2 2.58 -12.72 11.33
C PRO A 2 3.91 -13.20 10.74
N PHE A 3 4.31 -14.42 11.08
CA PHE A 3 5.53 -15.05 10.57
C PHE A 3 5.19 -16.15 9.57
N ASN A 4 5.97 -16.25 8.50
CA ASN A 4 5.86 -17.31 7.51
C ASN A 4 6.54 -18.62 7.98
N ASP A 5 6.49 -19.67 7.15
CA ASP A 5 7.08 -20.98 7.45
C ASP A 5 8.62 -20.95 7.65
N LYS A 6 9.28 -19.86 7.24
CA LYS A 6 10.72 -19.61 7.42
C LYS A 6 11.02 -18.72 8.63
N ALA A 7 10.02 -18.42 9.46
CA ALA A 7 10.11 -17.49 10.59
C ALA A 7 10.47 -16.04 10.19
N GLU A 8 10.18 -15.65 8.94
CA GLU A 8 10.34 -14.28 8.47
C GLU A 8 9.03 -13.52 8.62
N LEU A 9 9.10 -12.21 8.89
CA LEU A 9 7.92 -11.36 9.01
C LEU A 9 7.23 -11.25 7.65
N ASP A 10 5.97 -11.64 7.58
CA ASP A 10 5.19 -11.62 6.34
C ASP A 10 3.75 -11.20 6.62
N PHE A 11 3.38 -10.05 6.05
CA PHE A 11 2.05 -9.48 6.21
C PHE A 11 1.03 -10.00 5.19
N HIS A 12 1.41 -10.94 4.32
CA HIS A 12 0.50 -11.55 3.37
C HIS A 12 -0.40 -12.60 4.03
N ARG A 13 -1.49 -12.91 3.31
CA ARG A 13 -2.27 -14.11 3.59
C ARG A 13 -1.41 -15.35 3.32
N PRO A 14 -1.57 -16.43 4.10
CA PRO A 14 -2.55 -16.61 5.18
C PRO A 14 -2.10 -16.11 6.55
N TYR A 15 -0.86 -15.62 6.70
CA TYR A 15 -0.23 -15.39 8.02
C TYR A 15 -0.88 -14.25 8.80
N ILE A 16 -1.18 -13.14 8.12
CA ILE A 16 -1.83 -11.97 8.73
C ILE A 16 -3.25 -12.27 9.24
N ASP A 17 -3.95 -13.26 8.68
CA ASP A 17 -5.33 -13.61 9.05
C ASP A 17 -5.43 -14.13 10.50
N LYS A 18 -4.30 -14.59 11.06
CA LYS A 18 -4.21 -15.09 12.43
C LYS A 18 -3.98 -13.97 13.46
N VAL A 19 -3.67 -12.75 13.02
CA VAL A 19 -3.40 -11.62 13.91
C VAL A 19 -4.72 -11.03 14.38
N LYS A 20 -4.92 -11.00 15.70
CA LYS A 20 -6.11 -10.45 16.34
C LYS A 20 -5.73 -9.36 17.32
N PHE A 21 -6.63 -8.40 17.47
CA PHE A 21 -6.47 -7.28 18.40
C PHE A 21 -7.64 -7.26 19.36
N TYR A 22 -7.47 -6.64 20.53
CA TYR A 22 -8.60 -6.33 21.41
C TYR A 22 -9.09 -4.93 21.11
N CYS A 23 -10.41 -4.77 21.00
CA CYS A 23 -11.04 -3.48 20.83
C CYS A 23 -10.84 -2.64 22.09
N GLU A 24 -10.19 -1.47 21.96
CA GLU A 24 -9.94 -0.58 23.10
C GLU A 24 -11.23 -0.02 23.73
N LYS A 25 -12.37 -0.06 23.03
CA LYS A 25 -13.64 0.51 23.50
C LYS A 25 -14.55 -0.50 24.18
N CYS A 26 -14.69 -1.71 23.64
CA CYS A 26 -15.59 -2.74 24.19
C CYS A 26 -14.85 -3.94 24.79
N GLY A 27 -13.55 -4.09 24.55
CA GLY A 27 -12.75 -5.23 25.01
C GLY A 27 -12.90 -6.50 24.18
N ASP A 28 -13.77 -6.51 23.16
CA ASP A 28 -13.98 -7.68 22.29
C ASP A 28 -12.81 -7.91 21.33
N LEU A 29 -12.73 -9.15 20.82
CA LEU A 29 -11.72 -9.56 19.86
C LEU A 29 -12.07 -9.02 18.47
N MET A 30 -11.11 -8.34 17.84
CA MET A 30 -11.20 -7.83 16.48
C MET A 30 -10.41 -8.74 15.52
N GLU A 31 -11.06 -9.08 14.42
CA GLU A 31 -10.47 -9.83 13.31
C GLU A 31 -10.46 -8.94 12.06
N ARG A 32 -9.44 -9.10 11.22
CA ARG A 32 -9.39 -8.38 9.95
C ARG A 32 -10.48 -8.88 9.00
N VAL A 33 -10.90 -8.02 8.10
CA VAL A 33 -11.75 -8.41 6.97
C VAL A 33 -10.93 -9.26 5.97
N PRO A 34 -11.52 -10.28 5.32
CA PRO A 34 -10.79 -11.24 4.48
C PRO A 34 -10.39 -10.69 3.11
N GLU A 35 -10.98 -9.58 2.68
CA GLU A 35 -10.76 -8.97 1.37
C GLU A 35 -9.30 -8.50 1.21
N VAL A 36 -8.85 -8.53 -0.05
CA VAL A 36 -7.58 -7.96 -0.48
C VAL A 36 -7.87 -6.77 -1.38
N ILE A 37 -6.95 -5.81 -1.38
CA ILE A 37 -7.08 -4.59 -2.18
C ILE A 37 -6.84 -4.91 -3.67
N ASP A 38 -7.47 -4.12 -4.55
CA ASP A 38 -7.27 -4.19 -6.00
C ASP A 38 -5.82 -3.83 -6.38
N CYS A 39 -5.21 -4.58 -7.31
CA CYS A 39 -3.82 -4.40 -7.70
C CYS A 39 -3.53 -3.03 -8.34
N TRP A 40 -4.55 -2.38 -8.89
CA TRP A 40 -4.41 -1.01 -9.39
C TRP A 40 -4.18 0.01 -8.28
N PHE A 41 -4.65 -0.26 -7.05
CA PHE A 41 -4.33 0.57 -5.90
C PHE A 41 -2.84 0.48 -5.55
N ASP A 42 -2.27 -0.73 -5.61
CA ASP A 42 -0.83 -0.95 -5.39
C ASP A 42 -0.02 -0.22 -6.46
N ALA A 43 -0.42 -0.37 -7.73
CA ALA A 43 0.23 0.31 -8.85
C ALA A 43 0.14 1.84 -8.74
N GLY A 44 -1.02 2.38 -8.39
CA GLY A 44 -1.21 3.83 -8.23
C GLY A 44 -0.54 4.40 -6.99
N SER A 45 -0.25 3.58 -5.97
CA SER A 45 0.50 3.97 -4.77
C SER A 45 2.02 4.03 -4.99
N MET A 46 2.51 3.56 -6.14
CA MET A 46 3.92 3.52 -6.52
C MET A 46 4.72 4.81 -6.27
N PRO A 47 4.19 6.04 -6.51
CA PRO A 47 4.96 7.27 -6.26
C PRO A 47 5.46 7.43 -4.82
N PHE A 48 4.74 6.84 -3.85
CA PHE A 48 5.08 6.92 -2.43
C PHE A 48 5.63 5.58 -1.89
N ALA A 49 4.99 4.47 -2.26
CA ALA A 49 5.27 3.15 -1.73
C ALA A 49 6.69 2.68 -2.06
N GLN A 50 7.21 3.01 -3.25
CA GLN A 50 8.57 2.62 -3.66
C GLN A 50 9.68 3.19 -2.74
N TYR A 51 9.38 4.29 -2.06
CA TYR A 51 10.33 4.99 -1.19
C TYR A 51 10.12 4.68 0.29
N HIS A 52 9.21 3.75 0.61
CA HIS A 52 8.81 3.45 1.98
C HIS A 52 8.30 4.70 2.73
N TYR A 53 7.70 5.65 2.00
CA TYR A 53 7.05 6.82 2.58
C TYR A 53 5.78 6.38 3.34
N PRO A 54 5.49 6.91 4.54
CA PRO A 54 6.15 7.99 5.26
C PRO A 54 7.12 7.49 6.34
N PHE A 55 7.71 6.32 6.23
CA PHE A 55 8.67 5.80 7.22
C PHE A 55 10.09 6.26 6.89
N GLU A 56 10.48 6.17 5.61
CA GLU A 56 11.81 6.52 5.10
C GLU A 56 11.73 7.49 3.91
N ASN A 57 12.89 8.00 3.48
CA ASN A 57 13.08 8.80 2.25
C ASN A 57 12.15 10.02 2.05
N LYS A 58 11.53 10.52 3.14
CA LYS A 58 10.60 11.67 3.13
C LYS A 58 11.08 12.87 2.35
N LYS A 59 12.39 13.16 2.37
CA LYS A 59 12.98 14.30 1.67
C LYS A 59 12.78 14.21 0.15
N LEU A 60 12.75 13.01 -0.44
CA LEU A 60 12.53 12.83 -1.88
C LEU A 60 11.14 13.29 -2.32
N ILE A 61 10.13 13.00 -1.49
CA ILE A 61 8.73 13.38 -1.74
C ILE A 61 8.48 14.83 -1.29
N ASN A 62 8.80 15.17 -0.04
CA ASN A 62 8.48 16.47 0.56
C ASN A 62 9.20 17.64 -0.13
N GLN A 63 10.41 17.42 -0.67
CA GLN A 63 11.15 18.44 -1.43
C GLN A 63 10.89 18.37 -2.94
N LYS A 64 9.85 17.63 -3.36
CA LYS A 64 9.44 17.48 -4.76
C LYS A 64 10.54 16.98 -5.71
N LYS A 65 11.41 16.10 -5.22
CA LYS A 65 12.47 15.50 -6.05
C LYS A 65 11.99 14.31 -6.86
N GLN A 66 11.01 13.57 -6.33
CA GLN A 66 10.48 12.34 -6.95
C GLN A 66 8.96 12.36 -7.12
N PHE A 67 8.28 13.38 -6.59
CA PHE A 67 6.84 13.57 -6.77
C PHE A 67 6.49 15.07 -6.72
N PRO A 68 5.73 15.61 -7.68
CA PRO A 68 5.20 14.94 -8.87
C PRO A 68 6.30 14.61 -9.89
N ALA A 69 6.11 13.54 -10.66
CA ALA A 69 7.00 13.18 -11.76
C ALA A 69 6.76 14.10 -12.98
N ASP A 70 7.82 14.39 -13.74
CA ASP A 70 7.73 15.26 -14.93
C ASP A 70 7.10 14.55 -16.13
N PHE A 71 7.31 13.23 -16.27
CA PHE A 71 6.86 12.46 -17.43
C PHE A 71 6.67 10.98 -17.10
N ILE A 72 5.61 10.39 -17.65
CA ILE A 72 5.37 8.95 -17.71
C ILE A 72 4.82 8.59 -19.10
N SER A 73 5.09 7.38 -19.58
CA SER A 73 4.63 6.91 -20.89
C SER A 73 4.23 5.45 -20.81
N GLU A 74 2.98 5.16 -21.17
CA GLU A 74 2.41 3.83 -21.25
C GLU A 74 1.41 3.75 -22.41
N GLY A 75 0.90 2.54 -22.69
CA GLY A 75 -0.14 2.31 -23.68
C GLY A 75 -1.47 3.03 -23.40
N VAL A 76 -2.29 3.17 -24.45
CA VAL A 76 -3.59 3.89 -24.38
C VAL A 76 -4.59 3.23 -23.42
N ASP A 77 -4.46 1.92 -23.20
CA ASP A 77 -5.23 1.14 -22.25
C ASP A 77 -5.08 1.63 -20.80
N GLN A 78 -3.95 2.25 -20.45
CA GLN A 78 -3.70 2.77 -19.11
C GLN A 78 -4.58 3.97 -18.72
N THR A 79 -5.30 4.57 -19.68
CA THR A 79 -6.34 5.59 -19.41
C THR A 79 -7.44 5.08 -18.47
N ARG A 80 -7.65 3.76 -18.39
CA ARG A 80 -8.60 3.11 -17.46
C ARG A 80 -7.93 2.20 -16.43
N GLY A 81 -6.60 2.23 -16.37
CA GLY A 81 -5.80 1.49 -15.41
C GLY A 81 -4.94 2.46 -14.61
N TRP A 82 -3.63 2.37 -14.81
CA TRP A 82 -2.64 3.03 -13.97
C TRP A 82 -2.76 4.56 -13.94
N PHE A 83 -3.02 5.22 -15.08
CA PHE A 83 -3.15 6.68 -15.11
C PHE A 83 -4.34 7.16 -14.27
N TYR A 84 -5.44 6.41 -14.26
CA TYR A 84 -6.60 6.74 -13.43
C TYR A 84 -6.26 6.61 -11.94
N THR A 85 -5.66 5.49 -11.53
CA THR A 85 -5.34 5.26 -10.13
C THR A 85 -4.25 6.18 -9.59
N LEU A 86 -3.25 6.54 -10.41
CA LEU A 86 -2.26 7.54 -10.03
C LEU A 86 -2.91 8.87 -9.66
N LEU A 87 -3.86 9.35 -10.47
CA LEU A 87 -4.59 10.60 -10.20
C LEU A 87 -5.49 10.47 -8.97
N ALA A 88 -6.24 9.37 -8.86
CA ALA A 88 -7.16 9.13 -7.76
C ALA A 88 -6.47 9.06 -6.39
N ILE A 89 -5.27 8.49 -6.32
CA ILE A 89 -4.51 8.37 -5.06
C ILE A 89 -3.74 9.66 -4.74
N SER A 90 -3.39 10.44 -5.76
CA SER A 90 -2.62 11.68 -5.59
C SER A 90 -3.45 12.91 -5.22
N THR A 91 -4.78 12.79 -5.17
CA THR A 91 -5.73 13.89 -4.90
C THR A 91 -6.31 13.77 -3.50
#